data_AF-A0A2W4KAP8-F1
#
_entry.id   AF-A0A2W4KAP8-F1
#
_cell.length_a   1.000
_cell.length_b   1.000
_cell.length_c   1.000
_cell.angle_alpha   90.00
_cell.angle_beta   90.00
_cell.angle_gamma   90.00
#
_symmetry.space_group_name_H-M   'P 1'
#
loop_
_entity.id
_entity.type
_entity.pdbx_description
1 polymer ?
#
loop_
_entity_poly.entity_id
_entity_poly.type
_entity_poly.pdbx_seq_one_letter_code
_entity_poly.pdbx_strand_id
1 'polypeptide(L)'
;DADRIFNIFRHDLLLWDNYPVNDFQRDRLFLGPLVGRDPDLADHGVIGITANPMNEAEASQIALATVADFAWNPQAYDPQASWEHALRQFGGKAYEPLRILAGNSRSSRLDRRESPELSALIKDFWAAYESGRLRRVEPRTDAGRDSTRAEGLMDLSAVPRPAQRLLAAFRAMRDAPARLRQDLDNPYFLQEADAHLQKLELYGRAGEVAVRMLLAATAGDWTAAGAYQQELEALQEQLSAIPQQVAPGVMDPFLERALREVQRGRPGNQAPDESRR
;
A
#
# COMPACT_ATOMS: atom_id res chain seq x y z
N ASP A 1 -17.69 -22.93 -15.34
CA ASP A 1 -16.48 -23.78 -15.52
C ASP A 1 -16.61 -25.17 -14.91
N ALA A 2 -16.98 -25.28 -13.64
CA ALA A 2 -17.14 -26.56 -12.95
C ALA A 2 -18.05 -27.54 -13.72
N ASP A 3 -19.26 -27.13 -14.11
CA ASP A 3 -20.17 -27.96 -14.93
C ASP A 3 -19.51 -28.51 -16.19
N ARG A 4 -18.75 -27.68 -16.90
CA ARG A 4 -18.10 -28.09 -18.15
C ARG A 4 -17.06 -29.18 -17.89
N ILE A 5 -16.25 -29.03 -16.85
CA ILE A 5 -15.20 -29.99 -16.49
C ILE A 5 -15.83 -31.28 -15.94
N PHE A 6 -16.82 -31.17 -15.06
CA PHE A 6 -17.54 -32.33 -14.52
C PHE A 6 -18.21 -33.15 -15.64
N ASN A 7 -18.82 -32.50 -16.63
CA ASN A 7 -19.45 -33.20 -17.76
C ASN A 7 -18.45 -33.97 -18.65
N ILE A 8 -17.16 -33.58 -18.65
CA ILE A 8 -16.08 -34.26 -19.37
C ILE A 8 -15.59 -35.48 -18.56
N PHE A 9 -15.19 -35.27 -17.31
CA PHE A 9 -14.58 -36.31 -16.48
C PHE A 9 -15.60 -37.27 -15.85
N ARG A 10 -16.82 -36.79 -15.61
CA ARG A 10 -17.98 -37.53 -15.06
C ARG A 10 -17.67 -38.24 -13.74
N HIS A 11 -16.90 -37.60 -12.88
CA HIS A 11 -16.67 -37.98 -11.49
C HIS A 11 -16.44 -36.73 -10.64
N ASP A 12 -16.54 -36.90 -9.31
CA ASP A 12 -16.30 -35.83 -8.35
C ASP A 12 -14.89 -35.25 -8.49
N LEU A 13 -14.80 -33.93 -8.50
CA LEU A 13 -13.57 -33.18 -8.74
C LEU A 13 -13.01 -32.61 -7.45
N LEU A 14 -11.69 -32.49 -7.39
CA LEU A 14 -10.99 -31.68 -6.41
C LEU A 14 -10.37 -30.48 -7.12
N LEU A 15 -10.58 -29.28 -6.58
CA LEU A 15 -9.96 -28.06 -7.07
C LEU A 15 -8.56 -27.94 -6.48
N TRP A 16 -7.54 -28.06 -7.32
CA TRP A 16 -6.20 -27.55 -7.00
C TRP A 16 -6.19 -26.05 -7.24
N ASP A 17 -6.21 -25.25 -6.17
CA ASP A 17 -6.19 -23.80 -6.24
C ASP A 17 -4.77 -23.26 -6.15
N ASN A 18 -4.30 -22.61 -7.21
CA ASN A 18 -2.98 -21.96 -7.26
C ASN A 18 -3.01 -20.61 -6.53
N TYR A 19 -3.23 -20.67 -5.22
CA TYR A 19 -3.22 -19.55 -4.31
C TYR A 19 -2.96 -20.01 -2.88
N PRO A 20 -2.09 -19.32 -2.10
CA PRO A 20 -1.35 -18.09 -2.41
C PRO A 20 0.00 -18.27 -3.16
N VAL A 21 0.28 -19.39 -3.82
CA VAL A 21 1.58 -19.64 -4.48
C VAL A 21 2.16 -18.44 -5.24
N ASN A 22 3.44 -18.16 -5.00
CA ASN A 22 4.21 -17.05 -5.57
C ASN A 22 5.48 -17.52 -6.32
N ASP A 23 5.59 -18.80 -6.67
CA ASP A 23 6.78 -19.35 -7.33
C ASP A 23 7.15 -18.66 -8.66
N PHE A 24 6.16 -18.08 -9.35
CA PHE A 24 6.30 -17.27 -10.56
C PHE A 24 6.59 -15.77 -10.31
N GLN A 25 6.50 -15.31 -9.06
CA GLN A 25 6.74 -13.94 -8.59
C GLN A 25 7.32 -13.98 -7.16
N ARG A 26 8.49 -14.62 -6.99
CA ARG A 26 9.09 -14.91 -5.67
C ARG A 26 9.50 -13.67 -4.88
N ASP A 27 9.53 -12.53 -5.53
CA ASP A 27 9.79 -11.23 -4.93
C ASP A 27 8.53 -10.63 -4.27
N ARG A 28 7.38 -11.32 -4.28
CA ARG A 28 6.11 -10.87 -3.69
C ARG A 28 5.60 -11.83 -2.63
N LEU A 29 5.04 -11.27 -1.56
CA LEU A 29 4.09 -11.96 -0.70
C LEU A 29 2.66 -11.69 -1.17
N PHE A 30 1.83 -12.73 -1.24
CA PHE A 30 0.39 -12.61 -1.51
C PHE A 30 -0.38 -12.79 -0.21
N LEU A 31 -0.66 -11.68 0.45
CA LEU A 31 -1.26 -11.65 1.78
C LEU A 31 -2.75 -11.31 1.75
N GLY A 32 -3.40 -11.25 0.59
CA GLY A 32 -4.83 -10.99 0.44
C GLY A 32 -5.74 -12.20 0.78
N PRO A 33 -7.06 -12.05 0.61
CA PRO A 33 -7.99 -13.17 0.70
C PRO A 33 -8.16 -13.95 -0.60
N LEU A 34 -8.66 -15.18 -0.47
CA LEU A 34 -9.27 -15.91 -1.58
C LEU A 34 -10.47 -15.13 -2.13
N VAL A 35 -10.56 -14.97 -3.45
CA VAL A 35 -11.70 -14.28 -4.12
C VAL A 35 -12.15 -15.02 -5.36
N GLY A 36 -13.37 -14.79 -5.83
CA GLY A 36 -13.81 -15.26 -7.16
C GLY A 36 -14.03 -16.76 -7.27
N ARG A 37 -14.26 -17.45 -6.14
CA ARG A 37 -14.68 -18.85 -6.12
C ARG A 37 -16.19 -18.86 -5.97
N ASP A 38 -16.84 -19.68 -6.79
CA ASP A 38 -18.29 -19.80 -6.77
C ASP A 38 -18.70 -20.52 -5.47
N PRO A 39 -19.66 -19.99 -4.70
CA PRO A 39 -20.08 -20.65 -3.47
C PRO A 39 -20.82 -21.99 -3.70
N ASP A 40 -21.29 -22.23 -4.94
CA ASP A 40 -22.07 -23.41 -5.33
C ASP A 40 -21.20 -24.53 -5.94
N LEU A 41 -19.86 -24.44 -5.85
CA LEU A 41 -18.93 -25.41 -6.48
C LEU A 41 -19.27 -26.88 -6.20
N ALA A 42 -19.78 -27.20 -5.01
CA ALA A 42 -20.20 -28.55 -4.64
C ALA A 42 -21.41 -29.05 -5.46
N ASP A 43 -22.37 -28.18 -5.75
CA ASP A 43 -23.53 -28.48 -6.59
C ASP A 43 -23.12 -28.73 -8.05
N HIS A 44 -21.92 -28.29 -8.42
CA HIS A 44 -21.30 -28.46 -9.73
C HIS A 44 -20.19 -29.54 -9.75
N GLY A 45 -20.24 -30.48 -8.80
CA GLY A 45 -19.39 -31.68 -8.77
C GLY A 45 -17.95 -31.46 -8.30
N VAL A 46 -17.64 -30.30 -7.70
CA VAL A 46 -16.34 -30.04 -7.05
C VAL A 46 -16.49 -30.25 -5.54
N ILE A 47 -16.02 -31.38 -5.04
CA ILE A 47 -16.27 -31.84 -3.65
C ILE A 47 -15.20 -31.38 -2.64
N GLY A 48 -14.18 -30.67 -3.10
CA GLY A 48 -13.12 -30.21 -2.22
C GLY A 48 -12.14 -29.27 -2.92
N ILE A 49 -11.37 -28.55 -2.11
CA ILE A 49 -10.34 -27.61 -2.52
C ILE A 49 -9.03 -27.93 -1.80
N THR A 50 -7.92 -27.91 -2.55
CA THR A 50 -6.57 -27.94 -2.01
C THR A 50 -5.86 -26.66 -2.42
N ALA A 51 -5.24 -25.97 -1.46
CA ALA A 51 -4.49 -24.76 -1.71
C ALA A 51 -3.03 -25.07 -2.04
N ASN A 52 -2.46 -24.35 -3.00
CA ASN A 52 -1.03 -24.33 -3.26
C ASN A 52 -0.41 -23.10 -2.55
N PRO A 53 0.31 -23.28 -1.42
CA PRO A 53 0.88 -22.17 -0.65
C PRO A 53 2.11 -21.55 -1.33
N MET A 54 2.59 -20.44 -0.75
CA MET A 54 3.91 -19.91 -1.05
C MET A 54 5.00 -20.81 -0.43
N ASN A 55 6.27 -20.58 -0.79
CA ASN A 55 7.38 -21.23 -0.08
C ASN A 55 7.59 -20.63 1.33
N GLU A 56 7.05 -19.43 1.56
CA GLU A 56 6.97 -18.75 2.84
C GLU A 56 5.78 -19.33 3.63
N ALA A 57 6.07 -20.28 4.51
CA ALA A 57 5.08 -21.11 5.19
C ALA A 57 4.23 -20.30 6.16
N GLU A 58 4.85 -19.42 6.95
CA GLU A 58 4.12 -18.59 7.92
C GLU A 58 3.32 -17.51 7.21
N ALA A 59 3.91 -16.84 6.22
CA ALA A 59 3.21 -15.81 5.44
C ALA A 59 1.99 -16.38 4.70
N SER A 60 2.05 -17.65 4.26
CA SER A 60 0.93 -18.33 3.61
C SER A 60 -0.28 -18.50 4.52
N GLN A 61 -0.11 -18.59 5.85
CA GLN A 61 -1.21 -18.87 6.78
C GLN A 61 -2.32 -17.82 6.72
N ILE A 62 -2.00 -16.56 6.43
CA ILE A 62 -2.99 -15.47 6.30
C ILE A 62 -3.98 -15.78 5.17
N ALA A 63 -3.48 -16.12 3.98
CA ALA A 63 -4.33 -16.46 2.85
C ALA A 63 -5.00 -17.83 3.03
N LEU A 64 -4.27 -18.82 3.56
CA LEU A 64 -4.80 -20.17 3.81
C LEU A 64 -5.96 -20.16 4.82
N ALA A 65 -5.95 -19.27 5.82
CA ALA A 65 -7.08 -19.09 6.72
C ALA A 65 -8.36 -18.70 5.98
N THR A 66 -8.25 -17.83 4.95
CA THR A 66 -9.41 -17.45 4.12
C THR A 66 -9.85 -18.58 3.18
N VAL A 67 -8.91 -19.41 2.71
CA VAL A 67 -9.25 -20.64 1.96
C VAL A 67 -10.01 -21.62 2.85
N ALA A 68 -9.59 -21.78 4.11
CA ALA A 68 -10.25 -22.67 5.07
C ALA A 68 -11.67 -22.20 5.39
N ASP A 69 -11.87 -20.89 5.58
CA ASP A 69 -13.20 -20.31 5.81
C ASP A 69 -14.14 -20.53 4.62
N PHE A 70 -13.65 -20.30 3.40
CA PHE A 70 -14.40 -20.62 2.17
C PHE A 70 -14.72 -22.12 2.05
N ALA A 71 -13.74 -22.99 2.28
CA ALA A 71 -13.92 -24.44 2.17
C ALA A 71 -14.93 -25.00 3.18
N TRP A 72 -15.05 -24.34 4.34
CA TRP A 72 -15.96 -24.74 5.40
C TRP A 72 -17.39 -24.25 5.18
N ASN A 73 -17.57 -22.97 4.79
CA ASN A 73 -18.88 -22.37 4.60
C ASN A 73 -18.89 -21.38 3.41
N PRO A 74 -18.89 -21.91 2.17
CA PRO A 74 -18.72 -21.08 0.98
C PRO A 74 -19.87 -20.08 0.78
N GLN A 75 -21.08 -20.42 1.21
CA GLN A 75 -22.28 -19.58 1.10
C GLN A 75 -22.22 -18.33 1.98
N ALA A 76 -21.58 -18.41 3.14
CA ALA A 76 -21.43 -17.29 4.07
C ALA A 76 -20.07 -16.58 3.96
N TYR A 77 -19.17 -17.06 3.09
CA TYR A 77 -17.83 -16.55 2.96
C TYR A 77 -17.82 -15.11 2.42
N ASP A 78 -17.36 -14.17 3.24
CA ASP A 78 -17.04 -12.81 2.81
C ASP A 78 -15.51 -12.61 2.80
N PRO A 79 -14.89 -12.38 1.63
CA PRO A 79 -13.44 -12.28 1.53
C PRO A 79 -12.82 -11.20 2.44
N GLN A 80 -13.49 -10.07 2.61
CA GLN A 80 -12.94 -8.96 3.39
C GLN A 80 -13.03 -9.23 4.89
N ALA A 81 -14.16 -9.74 5.37
CA ALA A 81 -14.37 -10.12 6.76
C ALA A 81 -13.44 -11.27 7.16
N SER A 82 -13.30 -12.28 6.30
CA SER A 82 -12.40 -13.43 6.51
C SER A 82 -10.94 -12.97 6.61
N TRP A 83 -10.51 -12.10 5.69
CA TRP A 83 -9.16 -11.52 5.72
C TRP A 83 -8.88 -10.73 7.00
N GLU A 84 -9.81 -9.86 7.40
CA GLU A 84 -9.67 -9.07 8.63
C GLU A 84 -9.67 -9.96 9.88
N HIS A 85 -10.43 -11.07 9.86
CA HIS A 85 -10.40 -12.06 10.94
C HIS A 85 -9.04 -12.78 10.99
N ALA A 86 -8.55 -13.26 9.86
CA ALA A 86 -7.24 -13.93 9.74
C ALA A 86 -6.11 -13.03 10.23
N LEU A 87 -6.10 -11.76 9.85
CA LEU A 87 -5.10 -10.80 10.32
C LEU A 87 -5.18 -10.52 11.82
N ARG A 88 -6.38 -10.47 12.42
CA ARG A 88 -6.52 -10.30 13.87
C ARG A 88 -6.03 -11.52 14.63
N GLN A 89 -6.36 -12.72 14.15
CA GLN A 89 -5.94 -13.97 14.77
C GLN A 89 -4.42 -14.15 14.65
N PHE A 90 -3.85 -13.89 13.47
CA PHE A 90 -2.42 -14.02 13.22
C PHE A 90 -1.60 -12.94 13.93
N GLY A 91 -2.05 -11.68 13.84
CA GLY A 91 -1.31 -10.52 14.33
C GLY A 91 -1.46 -10.26 15.82
N GLY A 92 -2.59 -10.61 16.45
CA GLY A 92 -2.86 -10.29 17.84
C GLY A 92 -2.63 -8.81 18.16
N LYS A 93 -1.68 -8.51 19.05
CA LYS A 93 -1.29 -7.12 19.38
C LYS A 93 -0.68 -6.36 18.20
N ALA A 94 -0.04 -7.08 17.28
CA ALA A 94 0.55 -6.56 16.06
C ALA A 94 -0.45 -6.50 14.88
N TYR A 95 -1.75 -6.65 15.11
CA TYR A 95 -2.77 -6.59 14.06
C TYR A 95 -2.67 -5.33 13.19
N GLU A 96 -2.60 -4.14 13.79
CA GLU A 96 -2.54 -2.88 13.03
C GLU A 96 -1.32 -2.79 12.09
N PRO A 97 -0.06 -2.98 12.56
CA PRO A 97 1.08 -2.94 11.65
C PRO A 97 1.10 -4.12 10.66
N LEU A 98 0.55 -5.29 11.03
CA LEU A 98 0.38 -6.41 10.09
C LEU A 98 -0.59 -6.05 8.96
N ARG A 99 -1.72 -5.42 9.28
CA ARG A 99 -2.73 -4.99 8.31
C ARG A 99 -2.17 -3.98 7.32
N ILE A 100 -1.24 -3.13 7.74
CA ILE A 100 -0.52 -2.20 6.87
C ILE A 100 0.35 -2.96 5.86
N LEU A 101 1.15 -3.94 6.31
CA LEU A 101 1.93 -4.79 5.41
C LEU A 101 1.00 -5.57 4.46
N ALA A 102 0.03 -6.30 5.00
CA ALA A 102 -0.87 -7.15 4.23
C ALA A 102 -1.70 -6.35 3.21
N GLY A 103 -2.12 -5.13 3.57
CA GLY A 103 -2.83 -4.22 2.67
C GLY A 103 -1.96 -3.75 1.50
N ASN A 104 -0.65 -3.64 1.69
CA ASN A 104 0.33 -3.28 0.65
C ASN A 104 1.01 -4.49 -0.01
N SER A 105 0.60 -5.69 0.33
CA SER A 105 0.99 -6.96 -0.30
C SER A 105 -0.26 -7.78 -0.58
N ARG A 106 -1.37 -7.12 -0.91
CA ARG A 106 -2.69 -7.72 -0.99
C ARG A 106 -2.90 -8.44 -2.31
N SER A 107 -2.49 -7.80 -3.40
CA SER A 107 -2.90 -8.25 -4.73
C SER A 107 -2.18 -9.52 -5.17
N SER A 108 -2.84 -10.29 -6.01
CA SER A 108 -2.34 -11.52 -6.63
C SER A 108 -2.83 -11.60 -8.08
N ARG A 109 -2.64 -12.75 -8.74
CA ARG A 109 -3.29 -12.99 -10.04
C ARG A 109 -4.82 -13.09 -9.94
N LEU A 110 -5.35 -13.42 -8.76
CA LEU A 110 -6.79 -13.56 -8.53
C LEU A 110 -7.48 -12.23 -8.24
N ASP A 111 -6.84 -11.39 -7.43
CA ASP A 111 -7.32 -10.05 -7.10
C ASP A 111 -6.23 -9.03 -7.44
N ARG A 112 -6.48 -8.18 -8.44
CA ARG A 112 -5.53 -7.12 -8.82
C ARG A 112 -5.68 -5.85 -7.97
N ARG A 113 -6.58 -5.82 -6.99
CA ARG A 113 -6.76 -4.67 -6.10
C ARG A 113 -5.61 -4.62 -5.08
N GLU A 114 -4.66 -3.73 -5.33
CA GLU A 114 -3.51 -3.48 -4.44
C GLU A 114 -3.70 -2.22 -3.60
N SER A 115 -3.18 -2.21 -2.38
CA SER A 115 -3.14 -1.06 -1.47
C SER A 115 -4.41 -0.18 -1.50
N PRO A 116 -5.63 -0.72 -1.32
CA PRO A 116 -6.87 0.01 -1.59
C PRO A 116 -7.01 1.29 -0.75
N GLU A 117 -6.58 1.25 0.52
CA GLU A 117 -6.62 2.41 1.41
C GLU A 117 -5.62 3.49 1.01
N LEU A 118 -4.37 3.10 0.75
CA LEU A 118 -3.33 4.02 0.31
C LEU A 118 -3.69 4.64 -1.05
N SER A 119 -4.20 3.84 -1.98
CA SER A 119 -4.65 4.32 -3.30
C SER A 119 -5.76 5.35 -3.19
N ALA A 120 -6.73 5.16 -2.28
CA ALA A 120 -7.77 6.15 -2.00
C ALA A 120 -7.19 7.45 -1.43
N LEU A 121 -6.22 7.36 -0.51
CA LEU A 121 -5.55 8.53 0.07
C LEU A 121 -4.70 9.29 -0.96
N ILE A 122 -3.98 8.58 -1.82
CA ILE A 122 -3.21 9.16 -2.93
C ILE A 122 -4.15 9.87 -3.90
N LYS A 123 -5.28 9.26 -4.26
CA LYS A 123 -6.30 9.87 -5.12
C LYS A 123 -6.86 11.15 -4.49
N ASP A 124 -7.24 11.12 -3.22
CA ASP A 124 -7.74 12.28 -2.48
C ASP A 124 -6.71 13.42 -2.44
N PHE A 125 -5.43 13.07 -2.23
CA PHE A 125 -4.32 14.01 -2.22
C PHE A 125 -4.13 14.68 -3.59
N TRP A 126 -4.08 13.91 -4.67
CA TRP A 126 -3.91 14.47 -6.02
C TRP A 126 -5.09 15.34 -6.44
N ALA A 127 -6.32 14.94 -6.11
CA ALA A 127 -7.50 15.78 -6.34
C ALA A 127 -7.42 17.11 -5.57
N ALA A 128 -6.79 17.14 -4.39
CA ALA A 128 -6.54 18.38 -3.66
C ALA A 128 -5.39 19.19 -4.26
N TYR A 129 -4.34 18.53 -4.74
CA TYR A 129 -3.20 19.16 -5.41
C TYR A 129 -3.64 19.88 -6.69
N GLU A 130 -4.36 19.20 -7.57
CA GLU A 130 -4.83 19.70 -8.88
C GLU A 130 -5.83 20.85 -8.75
N SER A 131 -6.69 20.81 -7.72
CA SER A 131 -7.65 21.88 -7.45
C SER A 131 -7.04 23.10 -6.74
N GLY A 132 -5.74 23.09 -6.44
CA GLY A 132 -5.06 24.15 -5.71
C GLY A 132 -5.41 24.22 -4.22
N ARG A 133 -6.22 23.28 -3.70
CA ARG A 133 -6.61 23.19 -2.28
C ARG A 133 -5.44 22.87 -1.35
N LEU A 134 -4.29 22.47 -1.89
CA LEU A 134 -3.07 22.30 -1.12
C LEU A 134 -2.28 23.60 -0.90
N ARG A 135 -2.56 24.66 -1.66
CA ARG A 135 -1.92 25.96 -1.46
C ARG A 135 -2.39 26.55 -0.13
N ARG A 136 -1.44 27.02 0.67
CA ARG A 136 -1.74 27.74 1.91
C ARG A 136 -2.57 28.97 1.54
N VAL A 137 -3.77 29.08 2.10
CA VAL A 137 -4.48 30.35 2.14
C VAL A 137 -3.65 31.25 3.05
N GLU A 138 -3.15 32.38 2.55
CA GLU A 138 -2.48 33.33 3.42
C GLU A 138 -3.37 33.64 4.63
N PRO A 139 -2.82 33.75 5.84
CA PRO A 139 -3.60 34.29 6.95
C PRO A 139 -4.12 35.65 6.51
N ARG A 140 -5.43 35.91 6.65
CA ARG A 140 -5.93 37.29 6.66
C ARG A 140 -5.07 38.04 7.67
N THR A 141 -4.30 39.01 7.19
CA THR A 141 -3.36 39.79 7.99
C THR A 141 -4.13 40.71 8.92
N ASP A 142 -4.66 40.17 10.01
CA ASP A 142 -5.14 40.92 11.17
C ASP A 142 -4.70 40.16 12.45
N ALA A 143 -3.40 40.19 12.76
CA ALA A 143 -2.86 40.34 14.12
C ALA A 143 -1.40 39.84 14.23
N GLY A 144 -0.54 40.75 14.69
CA GLY A 144 0.48 40.50 15.72
C GLY A 144 1.44 39.33 15.52
N ARG A 145 2.57 39.62 14.89
CA ARG A 145 3.77 38.78 14.86
C ARG A 145 4.35 38.69 16.28
N ASP A 146 4.41 37.49 16.84
CA ASP A 146 5.41 37.17 17.87
C ASP A 146 6.19 35.93 17.45
N SER A 147 7.49 36.10 17.33
CA SER A 147 8.42 35.22 16.63
C SER A 147 9.29 34.49 17.62
N THR A 148 8.86 33.29 18.02
CA THR A 148 9.73 32.23 18.54
C THR A 148 9.07 30.89 18.24
N ARG A 149 9.32 30.32 17.06
CA ARG A 149 8.93 28.94 16.75
C ARG A 149 10.15 28.17 16.29
N ALA A 150 10.47 27.11 17.04
CA ALA A 150 11.56 26.20 16.81
C ALA A 150 11.59 25.74 15.34
N GLU A 151 12.75 25.88 14.72
CA GLU A 151 13.06 25.35 13.40
C GLU A 151 12.86 23.82 13.42
N GLY A 152 12.05 23.29 12.49
CA GLY A 152 12.07 21.86 12.17
C GLY A 152 10.77 21.06 12.32
N LEU A 153 9.67 21.60 12.86
CA LEU A 153 8.36 20.92 12.79
C LEU A 153 7.37 21.70 11.93
N MET A 154 6.91 21.06 10.85
CA MET A 154 5.76 21.53 10.07
C MET A 154 4.55 21.60 10.99
N ASP A 155 3.95 22.78 11.15
CA ASP A 155 2.70 22.94 11.89
C ASP A 155 1.59 22.17 11.16
N LEU A 156 1.29 20.96 11.63
CA LEU A 156 0.32 20.07 10.99
C LEU A 156 -1.07 20.71 10.90
N SER A 157 -1.41 21.65 11.79
CA SER A 157 -2.70 22.36 11.75
C SER A 157 -2.85 23.27 10.51
N ALA A 158 -1.72 23.68 9.91
CA ALA A 158 -1.68 24.45 8.67
C ALA A 158 -1.59 23.57 7.40
N VAL A 159 -1.41 22.25 7.56
CA VAL A 159 -1.35 21.30 6.44
C VAL A 159 -2.77 20.89 6.05
N PRO A 160 -3.18 20.96 4.77
CA PRO A 160 -4.51 20.56 4.34
C PRO A 160 -4.81 19.09 4.66
N ARG A 161 -6.06 18.79 5.07
CA ARG A 161 -6.50 17.46 5.54
C ARG A 161 -6.11 16.30 4.60
N PRO A 162 -6.21 16.40 3.26
CA PRO A 162 -5.76 15.32 2.37
C PRO A 162 -4.27 14.98 2.53
N ALA A 163 -3.41 16.01 2.66
CA ALA A 163 -1.98 15.82 2.88
C ALA A 163 -1.68 15.28 4.29
N GLN A 164 -2.40 15.73 5.32
CA GLN A 164 -2.27 15.16 6.67
C GLN A 164 -2.59 13.66 6.69
N ARG A 165 -3.69 13.23 6.06
CA ARG A 165 -4.09 11.82 6.01
C ARG A 165 -3.06 10.97 5.27
N LEU A 166 -2.54 11.46 4.14
CA LEU A 166 -1.54 10.75 3.37
C LEU A 166 -0.18 10.66 4.12
N LEU A 167 0.26 11.75 4.77
CA LEU A 167 1.43 11.74 5.65
C LEU A 167 1.28 10.75 6.81
N ALA A 168 0.09 10.67 7.42
CA ALA A 168 -0.19 9.72 8.48
C ALA A 168 -0.10 8.27 8.00
N ALA A 169 -0.60 7.97 6.79
CA ALA A 169 -0.48 6.64 6.20
C ALA A 169 0.97 6.26 5.91
N PHE A 170 1.76 7.18 5.33
CA PHE A 170 3.19 6.94 5.08
C PHE A 170 4.01 6.78 6.35
N ARG A 171 3.69 7.55 7.40
CA ARG A 171 4.25 7.34 8.74
C ARG A 171 3.90 5.95 9.27
N ALA A 172 2.65 5.52 9.13
CA ALA A 172 2.23 4.20 9.57
C ALA A 172 2.96 3.07 8.82
N MET A 173 3.21 3.24 7.51
CA MET A 173 4.06 2.32 6.73
C MET A 173 5.51 2.30 7.23
N ARG A 174 6.10 3.47 7.51
CA ARG A 174 7.45 3.58 8.07
C ARG A 174 7.57 2.88 9.43
N ASP A 175 6.59 3.08 10.30
CA ASP A 175 6.66 2.61 11.68
C ASP A 175 6.21 1.13 11.83
N ALA A 176 5.48 0.58 10.85
CA ALA A 176 4.93 -0.78 10.91
C ALA A 176 6.00 -1.88 11.08
N PRO A 177 7.13 -1.89 10.35
CA PRO A 177 8.20 -2.88 10.53
C PRO A 177 8.76 -2.95 11.95
N ALA A 178 9.05 -1.81 12.57
CA ALA A 178 9.53 -1.77 13.95
C ALA A 178 8.50 -2.34 14.93
N ARG A 179 7.21 -1.96 14.76
CA ARG A 179 6.11 -2.46 15.60
C ARG A 179 5.86 -3.95 15.39
N LEU A 180 5.95 -4.47 14.17
CA LEU A 180 5.86 -5.91 13.90
C LEU A 180 6.97 -6.68 14.60
N ARG A 181 8.22 -6.23 14.48
CA ARG A 181 9.37 -6.88 15.15
C ARG A 181 9.26 -6.83 16.68
N GLN A 182 8.56 -5.85 17.23
CA GLN A 182 8.33 -5.70 18.66
C GLN A 182 7.18 -6.57 19.18
N ASP A 183 6.04 -6.56 18.48
CA ASP A 183 4.76 -7.03 19.02
C ASP A 183 4.27 -8.37 18.44
N LEU A 184 4.85 -8.85 17.32
CA LEU A 184 4.46 -10.11 16.69
C LEU A 184 5.34 -11.27 17.20
N ASP A 185 4.71 -12.21 17.90
CA ASP A 185 5.36 -13.44 18.39
C ASP A 185 5.40 -14.52 17.30
N ASN A 186 6.00 -14.20 16.15
CA ASN A 186 6.23 -15.13 15.06
C ASN A 186 7.57 -14.81 14.36
N PRO A 187 8.71 -15.34 14.87
CA PRO A 187 10.04 -15.02 14.32
C PRO A 187 10.23 -15.53 12.89
N TYR A 188 9.56 -16.62 12.51
CA TYR A 188 9.65 -17.20 11.18
C TYR A 188 8.94 -16.32 10.14
N PHE A 189 7.75 -15.79 10.45
CA PHE A 189 7.10 -14.78 9.61
C PHE A 189 7.98 -13.53 9.45
N LEU A 190 8.55 -13.04 10.54
CA LEU A 190 9.43 -11.86 10.49
C LEU A 190 10.65 -12.11 9.61
N GLN A 191 11.20 -13.33 9.60
CA GLN A 191 12.29 -13.73 8.73
C GLN A 191 11.84 -13.79 7.25
N GLU A 192 10.71 -14.44 6.96
CA GLU A 192 10.15 -14.54 5.61
C GLU A 192 9.80 -13.16 5.01
N ALA A 193 9.33 -12.24 5.84
CA ALA A 193 8.89 -10.91 5.42
C ALA A 193 10.00 -9.84 5.49
N ASP A 194 11.21 -10.13 5.96
CA ASP A 194 12.17 -9.08 6.37
C ASP A 194 12.49 -8.07 5.24
N ALA A 195 12.80 -8.54 4.04
CA ALA A 195 13.08 -7.63 2.92
C ALA A 195 11.84 -6.83 2.46
N HIS A 196 10.65 -7.41 2.58
CA HIS A 196 9.38 -6.71 2.32
C HIS A 196 9.13 -5.62 3.37
N LEU A 197 9.44 -5.91 4.64
CA LEU A 197 9.36 -4.95 5.74
C LEU A 197 10.33 -3.79 5.56
N GLN A 198 11.59 -4.06 5.18
CA GLN A 198 12.57 -3.03 4.87
C GLN A 198 12.08 -2.13 3.72
N LYS A 199 11.51 -2.72 2.66
CA LYS A 199 10.97 -1.95 1.54
C LYS A 199 9.74 -1.12 1.93
N LEU A 200 8.85 -1.66 2.75
CA LEU A 200 7.70 -0.94 3.30
C LEU A 200 8.13 0.28 4.11
N GLU A 201 9.17 0.14 4.93
CA GLU A 201 9.74 1.24 5.72
C GLU A 201 10.25 2.37 4.81
N LEU A 202 11.06 2.01 3.82
CA LEU A 202 11.63 2.95 2.85
C LEU A 202 10.55 3.65 2.03
N TYR A 203 9.51 2.91 1.59
CA TYR A 203 8.38 3.52 0.90
C TYR A 203 7.59 4.48 1.80
N GLY A 204 7.44 4.17 3.09
CA GLY A 204 6.88 5.11 4.06
C GLY A 204 7.69 6.40 4.15
N ARG A 205 9.03 6.30 4.27
CA ARG A 205 9.92 7.48 4.28
C ARG A 205 9.85 8.27 2.98
N ALA A 206 9.96 7.60 1.84
CA ALA A 206 9.91 8.23 0.52
C ALA A 206 8.57 8.93 0.27
N GLY A 207 7.46 8.31 0.69
CA GLY A 207 6.13 8.91 0.63
C GLY A 207 6.01 10.17 1.49
N GLU A 208 6.51 10.15 2.73
CA GLU A 208 6.54 11.36 3.58
C GLU A 208 7.33 12.50 2.93
N VAL A 209 8.52 12.20 2.40
CA VAL A 209 9.39 13.18 1.72
C VAL A 209 8.71 13.72 0.47
N ALA A 210 8.11 12.86 -0.37
CA ALA A 210 7.41 13.26 -1.59
C ALA A 210 6.24 14.22 -1.30
N VAL A 211 5.45 13.97 -0.26
CA VAL A 211 4.36 14.88 0.13
C VAL A 211 4.93 16.22 0.61
N ARG A 212 5.98 16.23 1.44
CA ARG A 212 6.62 17.47 1.91
C ARG A 212 7.23 18.27 0.75
N MET A 213 7.86 17.59 -0.20
CA MET A 213 8.39 18.16 -1.43
C MET A 213 7.31 18.91 -2.21
N LEU A 214 6.17 18.25 -2.45
CA LEU A 214 5.03 18.85 -3.15
C LEU A 214 4.43 20.03 -2.39
N LEU A 215 4.28 19.92 -1.06
CA LEU A 215 3.79 21.02 -0.23
C LEU A 215 4.72 22.24 -0.27
N ALA A 216 6.03 22.03 -0.17
CA ALA A 216 7.03 23.10 -0.30
C ALA A 216 6.95 23.80 -1.67
N ALA A 217 6.89 23.01 -2.74
CA ALA A 217 6.72 23.55 -4.10
C ALA A 217 5.41 24.34 -4.25
N THR A 218 4.30 23.85 -3.70
CA THR A 218 3.01 24.57 -3.74
C THR A 218 3.02 25.88 -2.94
N ALA A 219 3.88 25.98 -1.93
CA ALA A 219 4.10 27.19 -1.13
C ALA A 219 5.13 28.15 -1.75
N GLY A 220 5.77 27.78 -2.87
CA GLY A 220 6.83 28.55 -3.51
C GLY A 220 8.19 28.46 -2.82
N ASP A 221 8.35 27.57 -1.83
CA ASP A 221 9.62 27.31 -1.15
C ASP A 221 10.46 26.30 -1.95
N TRP A 222 11.06 26.79 -3.03
CA TRP A 222 11.87 25.98 -3.95
C TRP A 222 13.19 25.49 -3.34
N THR A 223 13.68 26.16 -2.30
CA THR A 223 14.86 25.72 -1.54
C THR A 223 14.52 24.45 -0.77
N ALA A 224 13.44 24.46 0.01
CA ALA A 224 12.97 23.27 0.72
C ALA A 224 12.56 22.15 -0.24
N ALA A 225 11.84 22.48 -1.33
CA ALA A 225 11.48 21.50 -2.35
C ALA A 225 12.71 20.82 -2.97
N GLY A 226 13.79 21.58 -3.23
CA GLY A 226 15.05 21.03 -3.73
C GLY A 226 15.76 20.10 -2.74
N ALA A 227 15.74 20.44 -1.45
CA ALA A 227 16.30 19.57 -0.41
C ALA A 227 15.52 18.24 -0.29
N TYR A 228 14.19 18.30 -0.30
CA TYR A 228 13.36 17.09 -0.29
C TYR A 228 13.51 16.25 -1.56
N GLN A 229 13.73 16.89 -2.72
CA GLN A 229 14.01 16.16 -3.96
C GLN A 229 15.28 15.31 -3.84
N GLN A 230 16.38 15.89 -3.32
CA GLN A 230 17.63 15.15 -3.10
C GLN A 230 17.46 13.99 -2.11
N GLU A 231 16.71 14.21 -1.03
CA GLU A 231 16.41 13.16 -0.05
C GLU A 231 15.58 12.02 -0.69
N LEU A 232 14.61 12.36 -1.55
CA LEU A 232 13.79 11.39 -2.25
C LEU A 232 14.61 10.56 -3.24
N GLU A 233 15.51 11.19 -4.01
CA GLU A 233 16.41 10.51 -4.94
C GLU A 233 17.30 9.49 -4.20
N ALA A 234 17.87 9.86 -3.06
CA ALA A 234 18.66 8.95 -2.22
C ALA A 234 17.84 7.78 -1.63
N LEU A 235 16.55 8.00 -1.35
CA LEU A 235 15.63 6.94 -0.93
C LEU A 235 15.25 6.01 -2.08
N GLN A 236 15.10 6.54 -3.31
CA GLN A 236 14.86 5.72 -4.50
C GLN A 236 16.03 4.81 -4.82
N GLU A 237 17.27 5.25 -4.61
CA GLU A 237 18.45 4.38 -4.72
C GLU A 237 18.37 3.20 -3.74
N GLN A 238 18.04 3.45 -2.47
CA GLN A 238 17.86 2.40 -1.47
C GLN A 238 16.71 1.45 -1.81
N LEU A 239 15.58 1.98 -2.30
CA LEU A 239 14.43 1.18 -2.75
C LEU A 239 14.79 0.25 -3.92
N SER A 240 15.63 0.73 -4.84
CA SER A 240 16.06 -0.05 -6.01
C SER A 240 16.99 -1.20 -5.66
N ALA A 241 17.70 -1.10 -4.53
CA ALA A 241 18.55 -2.17 -4.00
C ALA A 241 17.76 -3.33 -3.38
N ILE A 242 16.47 -3.15 -3.07
CA ILE A 242 15.62 -4.22 -2.50
C ILE A 242 14.72 -4.78 -3.61
N PRO A 243 14.97 -6.02 -4.08
CA PRO A 243 14.22 -6.58 -5.22
C PRO A 243 12.78 -6.96 -4.87
N GLN A 244 12.48 -7.23 -3.59
CA GLN A 244 11.12 -7.54 -3.13
C GLN A 244 10.13 -6.45 -3.54
N GLN A 245 8.87 -6.80 -3.71
CA GLN A 245 7.82 -5.91 -4.18
C GLN A 245 6.78 -5.70 -3.09
N VAL A 246 6.48 -4.43 -2.83
CA VAL A 246 5.46 -3.96 -1.89
C VAL A 246 4.74 -2.79 -2.56
N ALA A 247 3.41 -2.75 -2.46
CA ALA A 247 2.53 -1.78 -3.11
C ALA A 247 2.80 -1.61 -4.63
N PRO A 248 2.95 -2.72 -5.40
CA PRO A 248 3.25 -2.64 -6.82
C PRO A 248 2.15 -1.88 -7.58
N GLY A 249 2.57 -0.99 -8.47
CA GLY A 249 1.66 -0.13 -9.23
C GLY A 249 1.02 1.01 -8.43
N VAL A 250 1.42 1.20 -7.16
CA VAL A 250 0.90 2.27 -6.30
C VAL A 250 2.01 3.23 -5.87
N MET A 251 3.07 2.72 -5.23
CA MET A 251 4.12 3.58 -4.67
C MET A 251 5.01 4.22 -5.73
N ASP A 252 5.60 3.44 -6.64
CA ASP A 252 6.51 4.01 -7.65
C ASP A 252 5.80 5.05 -8.54
N PRO A 253 4.58 4.80 -9.07
CA PRO A 253 3.86 5.82 -9.84
C PRO A 253 3.58 7.10 -9.04
N PHE A 254 3.33 7.00 -7.74
CA PHE A 254 3.15 8.17 -6.87
C PHE A 254 4.45 8.99 -6.75
N LEU A 255 5.57 8.33 -6.43
CA LEU A 255 6.88 9.00 -6.26
C LEU A 255 7.35 9.64 -7.57
N GLU A 256 7.25 8.93 -8.69
CA GLU A 256 7.60 9.46 -10.00
C GLU A 256 6.74 10.66 -10.39
N ARG A 257 5.43 10.59 -10.11
CA ARG A 257 4.54 11.72 -10.37
C ARG A 257 4.93 12.93 -9.52
N ALA A 258 5.25 12.73 -8.24
CA ALA A 258 5.68 13.81 -7.36
C ALA A 258 6.92 14.54 -7.90
N LEU A 259 7.93 13.81 -8.36
CA LEU A 259 9.13 14.38 -8.99
C LEU A 259 8.79 15.17 -10.26
N ARG A 260 7.97 14.61 -11.15
CA ARG A 260 7.55 15.28 -12.40
C ARG A 260 6.83 16.60 -12.13
N GLU A 261 5.91 16.63 -11.17
CA GLU A 261 5.15 17.86 -10.83
C GLU A 261 6.06 18.96 -10.28
N VAL A 262 7.00 18.61 -9.39
CA VAL A 262 7.97 19.59 -8.84
C VAL A 262 8.91 20.10 -9.93
N GLN A 263 9.38 19.23 -10.82
CA GLN A 263 10.23 19.62 -11.95
C GLN A 263 9.50 20.57 -12.91
N ARG A 264 8.22 20.33 -13.19
CA ARG A 264 7.37 21.17 -14.04
C ARG A 264 7.07 22.54 -13.40
N GLY A 265 6.84 22.56 -12.10
CA GLY A 265 6.49 23.78 -11.37
C GLY A 265 7.65 24.76 -11.15
N ARG A 266 8.90 24.28 -11.25
CA ARG A 266 10.11 25.05 -10.92
C ARG A 266 10.24 26.33 -11.77
N PRO A 267 10.58 27.49 -11.18
CA PRO A 267 10.79 28.73 -11.93
C PRO A 267 11.85 28.54 -13.01
N GLY A 268 11.55 28.96 -14.24
CA GLY A 268 12.43 28.78 -15.40
C GLY A 268 12.19 27.52 -16.23
N ASN A 269 11.41 26.54 -15.73
CA ASN A 269 11.00 25.35 -16.50
C ASN A 269 9.61 25.47 -17.15
N GLN A 270 8.91 26.58 -16.95
CA GLN A 270 7.64 26.84 -17.62
C GLN A 270 7.92 27.28 -19.07
N ALA A 271 7.32 26.59 -20.05
CA ALA A 271 7.36 27.02 -21.44
C ALA A 271 6.80 28.46 -21.55
N PRO A 272 7.32 29.30 -22.46
CA PRO A 272 6.77 30.63 -22.67
C PRO A 272 5.27 30.53 -22.94
N ASP A 273 4.47 31.33 -22.24
CA ASP A 273 3.03 31.43 -22.47
C ASP A 273 2.79 32.04 -23.86
N GLU A 274 2.56 31.17 -24.86
CA GLU A 274 2.27 31.57 -26.25
C GLU A 274 0.91 32.27 -26.40
N SER A 275 0.11 32.41 -25.33
CA SER A 275 -1.16 33.14 -25.35
C SER A 275 -1.03 34.68 -25.26
N ARG A 276 0.21 35.21 -25.23
CA ARG A 276 0.51 36.65 -25.27
C ARG A 276 1.28 37.08 -26.53
N ARG A 277 0.82 36.67 -27.71
CA ARG A 277 1.21 37.28 -29.00
C ARG A 277 0.01 37.62 -29.85
#